data_AF-A0ABD4Z4F6-F1
#
_entry.id   AF-A0ABD4Z4F6-F1
#
_cell.length_a   1.000
_cell.length_b   1.000
_cell.length_c   1.000
_cell.angle_alpha   90.00
_cell.angle_beta   90.00
_cell.angle_gamma   90.00
#
_symmetry.space_group_name_H-M   'P 1'
#
loop_
_entity.id
_entity.type
_entity.pdbx_description
1 polymer ?
#
loop_
_entity_poly.entity_id
_entity_poly.type
_entity_poly.pdbx_seq_one_letter_code
_entity_poly.pdbx_strand_id
1 'polypeptide(L)'
;MSFSSKYMLDILLGLHVYTYPSQNNCFNSECVEIRRPEGFVVTEYVNSINLRELFYELQKEGRVAQFSRDDYNNYCAYVVKKRNIDSFSLGQILRKSFRCKDFDLLGLKDAHAIAYQVVLLRGCRDPRPSFKVVYEDASFEAYAWFCDKIKPVLMHDMNEFNIILSIKSSSFLEEFSRTINLLREHNNQFLNFFGYQRFGSRKPVTHILGKALINEDFEKFFNVLCINFGKSPKGFVESLEKLICSLELHDIEKKLGQLLKHVLYGKIIRLFTHAYQAYLFNRILSSIWLSIVETKNIKDAFHVLKKEYRYVPLPGYNTQVNENIRRFLDEVMEIEGITLEKFCLRKLNQLCFSGDYRDSIALATNLNYRYNKNELILTFNLSPGSYATILLREIIRCNPMLYT
;
A
#
# COMPACT_ATOMS: atom_id res chain seq x y z
N MET A 1 -12.12 26.10 -11.27
CA MET A 1 -12.15 24.76 -10.64
C MET A 1 -10.79 24.11 -10.86
N SER A 2 -10.11 23.70 -9.79
CA SER A 2 -8.74 23.15 -9.89
C SER A 2 -8.75 21.65 -9.66
N PHE A 3 -8.08 20.89 -10.54
CA PHE A 3 -7.76 19.48 -10.33
C PHE A 3 -6.40 19.30 -9.67
N SER A 4 -5.49 20.27 -9.78
CA SER A 4 -4.13 20.13 -9.24
C SER A 4 -4.11 20.03 -7.72
N SER A 5 -3.26 19.15 -7.20
CA SER A 5 -2.93 19.12 -5.78
C SER A 5 -1.99 20.26 -5.42
N LYS A 6 -2.18 20.79 -4.21
CA LYS A 6 -1.36 21.86 -3.64
C LYS A 6 -0.59 21.39 -2.41
N TYR A 7 -0.74 20.14 -2.00
CA TYR A 7 -0.04 19.58 -0.85
C TYR A 7 1.35 19.09 -1.28
N MET A 8 2.39 19.58 -0.59
CA MET A 8 3.77 19.22 -0.90
C MET A 8 3.99 17.70 -0.90
N LEU A 9 3.39 16.98 0.05
CA LEU A 9 3.50 15.53 0.12
C LEU A 9 2.90 14.84 -1.11
N ASP A 10 1.75 15.29 -1.61
CA ASP A 10 1.16 14.77 -2.85
C ASP A 10 2.11 14.97 -4.03
N ILE A 11 2.66 16.18 -4.14
CA ILE A 11 3.57 16.56 -5.24
C ILE A 11 4.81 15.67 -5.24
N LEU A 12 5.41 15.47 -4.07
CA LEU A 12 6.57 14.59 -3.87
C LEU A 12 6.28 13.12 -4.20
N LEU A 13 5.02 12.69 -4.17
CA LEU A 13 4.59 11.31 -4.43
C LEU A 13 3.97 11.10 -5.82
N GLY A 14 4.02 12.12 -6.67
CA GLY A 14 3.44 12.06 -8.03
C GLY A 14 1.92 12.16 -8.06
N LEU A 15 1.27 12.53 -6.96
CA LEU A 15 -0.19 12.69 -6.83
C LEU A 15 -0.61 14.10 -7.27
N HIS A 16 -0.26 14.50 -8.49
CA HIS A 16 -0.34 15.91 -8.92
C HIS A 16 -1.77 16.40 -9.14
N VAL A 17 -2.73 15.49 -9.27
CA VAL A 17 -4.14 15.81 -9.55
C VAL A 17 -5.10 15.07 -8.62
N TYR A 18 -6.27 15.65 -8.44
CA TYR A 18 -7.47 15.00 -7.92
C TYR A 18 -8.30 14.49 -9.08
N THR A 19 -9.11 13.47 -8.80
CA THR A 19 -10.10 12.95 -9.75
C THR A 19 -11.14 14.02 -10.04
N TYR A 20 -11.65 14.66 -8.99
CA TYR A 20 -12.71 15.66 -9.09
C TYR A 20 -12.16 17.07 -8.82
N PRO A 21 -12.73 18.13 -9.41
CA PRO A 21 -12.26 19.48 -9.13
C PRO A 21 -12.67 19.96 -7.74
N SER A 22 -11.91 20.87 -7.14
CA SER A 22 -12.37 21.68 -5.99
C SER A 22 -12.89 23.04 -6.46
N GLN A 23 -13.93 23.53 -5.78
CA GLN A 23 -14.46 24.89 -5.94
C GLN A 23 -13.86 25.86 -4.92
N ASN A 24 -13.50 25.37 -3.72
CA ASN A 24 -12.99 26.21 -2.64
C ASN A 24 -11.50 26.00 -2.40
N ASN A 25 -10.79 27.11 -2.22
CA ASN A 25 -9.45 27.14 -1.63
C ASN A 25 -9.54 26.88 -0.11
N CYS A 26 -10.25 25.84 0.33
CA CYS A 26 -10.34 25.46 1.75
C CYS A 26 -9.01 24.83 2.20
N PHE A 27 -7.98 25.67 2.36
CA PHE A 27 -6.68 25.33 2.91
C PHE A 27 -6.68 25.37 4.44
N ASN A 28 -7.78 24.94 5.06
CA ASN A 28 -7.78 24.83 6.52
C ASN A 28 -6.93 23.60 6.89
N SER A 29 -5.82 23.88 7.57
CA SER A 29 -4.84 22.90 7.99
C SER A 29 -5.37 21.90 9.02
N GLU A 30 -6.60 22.05 9.52
CA GLU A 30 -7.19 21.20 10.55
C GLU A 30 -8.70 20.97 10.35
N CYS A 31 -9.11 20.43 9.20
CA CYS A 31 -10.53 20.14 8.95
C CYS A 31 -11.02 18.86 9.63
N VAL A 32 -10.18 17.81 9.62
CA VAL A 32 -10.53 16.44 10.03
C VAL A 32 -9.30 15.72 10.56
N GLU A 33 -9.50 14.79 11.48
CA GLU A 33 -8.47 13.88 11.98
C GLU A 33 -9.01 12.44 12.02
N ILE A 34 -8.17 11.45 11.70
CA ILE A 34 -8.48 10.04 11.95
C ILE A 34 -7.68 9.58 13.16
N ARG A 35 -8.38 9.28 14.26
CA ARG A 35 -7.75 8.77 15.49
C ARG A 35 -7.30 7.32 15.31
N ARG A 36 -6.05 7.13 14.88
CA ARG A 36 -5.49 5.80 14.65
C ARG A 36 -5.02 5.14 15.96
N PRO A 37 -5.08 3.79 16.05
CA PRO A 37 -5.60 2.87 15.04
C PRO A 37 -7.12 2.64 15.07
N GLU A 38 -7.84 3.08 16.11
CA GLU A 38 -9.30 2.84 16.31
C GLU A 38 -10.16 3.32 15.15
N GLY A 39 -9.88 4.53 14.65
CA GLY A 39 -10.62 5.16 13.56
C GLY A 39 -10.23 4.68 12.17
N PHE A 40 -9.35 3.68 12.06
CA PHE A 40 -8.98 3.10 10.77
C PHE A 40 -8.98 1.57 10.87
N VAL A 41 -10.13 0.97 10.54
CA VAL A 41 -10.30 -0.48 10.54
C VAL A 41 -10.40 -1.00 9.12
N VAL A 42 -9.61 -2.03 8.81
CA VAL A 42 -9.65 -2.72 7.51
C VAL A 42 -9.91 -4.20 7.70
N THR A 43 -10.84 -4.75 6.92
CA THR A 43 -11.18 -6.17 6.90
C THR A 43 -10.91 -6.72 5.51
N GLU A 44 -10.07 -7.73 5.40
CA GLU A 44 -9.89 -8.46 4.15
C GLU A 44 -11.04 -9.43 3.90
N TYR A 45 -11.45 -9.55 2.63
CA TYR A 45 -12.33 -10.63 2.16
C TYR A 45 -11.50 -11.64 1.36
N VAL A 46 -11.61 -12.90 1.73
CA VAL A 46 -10.88 -14.00 1.06
C VAL A 46 -11.84 -15.12 0.72
N ASN A 47 -11.90 -15.50 -0.56
CA ASN A 47 -12.85 -16.50 -1.06
C ASN A 47 -14.31 -16.19 -0.63
N SER A 48 -14.71 -14.92 -0.74
CA SER A 48 -15.99 -14.34 -0.31
C SER A 48 -16.26 -14.38 1.21
N ILE A 49 -15.26 -14.69 2.04
CA ILE A 49 -15.39 -14.75 3.49
C ILE A 49 -14.87 -13.45 4.13
N ASN A 50 -15.69 -12.83 4.98
CA ASN A 50 -15.29 -11.70 5.81
C ASN A 50 -14.36 -12.18 6.93
N LEU A 51 -13.08 -11.78 6.89
CA LEU A 51 -12.11 -12.27 7.87
C LEU A 51 -12.31 -11.74 9.28
N ARG A 52 -13.06 -10.65 9.49
CA ARG A 52 -13.40 -10.18 10.85
C ARG A 52 -14.42 -11.11 11.49
N GLU A 53 -15.45 -11.50 10.76
CA GLU A 53 -16.47 -12.45 11.23
C GLU A 53 -15.83 -13.80 11.54
N LEU A 54 -15.07 -14.35 10.58
CA LEU A 54 -14.35 -15.61 10.76
C LEU A 54 -13.37 -15.56 11.95
N PHE A 55 -12.68 -14.43 12.17
CA PHE A 55 -11.80 -14.27 13.32
C PHE A 55 -12.55 -14.50 14.65
N TYR A 56 -13.72 -13.88 14.81
CA TYR A 56 -14.52 -14.01 16.03
C TYR A 56 -15.20 -15.38 16.18
N GLU A 57 -15.50 -16.04 15.07
CA GLU A 57 -15.96 -17.45 15.07
C GLU A 57 -14.84 -18.38 15.58
N LEU A 58 -13.65 -18.31 14.98
CA LEU A 58 -12.50 -19.13 15.37
C LEU A 58 -12.08 -18.88 16.83
N GLN A 59 -12.19 -17.63 17.31
CA GLN A 59 -11.94 -17.28 18.71
C GLN A 59 -12.90 -17.97 19.68
N LYS A 60 -14.18 -18.12 19.32
CA LYS A 60 -15.20 -18.77 20.16
C LYS A 60 -15.09 -20.29 20.16
N GLU A 61 -14.90 -20.87 18.98
CA GLU A 61 -14.94 -22.32 18.82
C GLU A 61 -13.71 -23.04 19.39
N GLY A 62 -12.61 -22.31 19.64
CA GLY A 62 -11.37 -22.91 20.11
C GLY A 62 -10.85 -24.00 19.18
N ARG A 63 -11.24 -23.98 17.89
CA ARG A 63 -10.97 -25.06 16.93
C ARG A 63 -9.48 -25.36 16.91
N VAL A 64 -9.15 -26.56 17.35
CA VAL A 64 -7.83 -27.14 17.13
C VAL A 64 -7.84 -27.59 15.67
N ALA A 65 -7.28 -26.77 14.77
CA ALA A 65 -6.94 -27.29 13.45
C ALA A 65 -6.16 -28.60 13.66
N GLN A 66 -6.59 -29.70 13.04
CA GLN A 66 -5.91 -30.98 13.21
C GLN A 66 -4.54 -30.87 12.55
N PHE A 67 -3.51 -30.61 13.36
CA PHE A 67 -2.13 -30.52 12.90
C PHE A 67 -1.58 -31.94 12.78
N SER A 68 -1.43 -32.45 11.56
CA SER A 68 -0.58 -33.63 11.34
C SER A 68 0.87 -33.23 11.63
N ARG A 69 1.46 -33.83 12.67
CA ARG A 69 2.84 -33.55 13.12
C ARG A 69 3.92 -34.06 12.14
N ASP A 70 3.54 -34.95 11.21
CA ASP A 70 4.52 -35.73 10.45
C ASP A 70 4.87 -35.13 9.08
N ASP A 71 4.22 -34.04 8.65
CA ASP A 71 4.44 -33.46 7.32
C ASP A 71 5.00 -32.03 7.36
N TYR A 72 6.31 -31.92 7.13
CA TYR A 72 7.06 -30.66 7.09
C TYR A 72 6.81 -29.80 5.83
N ASN A 73 5.75 -30.09 5.06
CA ASN A 73 5.38 -29.42 3.82
C ASN A 73 3.97 -28.81 3.84
N ASN A 74 3.38 -28.63 5.02
CA ASN A 74 2.03 -28.09 5.16
C ASN A 74 1.96 -26.58 4.88
N TYR A 75 0.81 -26.14 4.41
CA TYR A 75 0.37 -24.77 4.25
C TYR A 75 -0.70 -24.48 5.30
N CYS A 76 -0.36 -23.62 6.26
CA CYS A 76 -1.25 -23.25 7.37
C CYS A 76 -1.73 -21.82 7.20
N ALA A 77 -3.03 -21.65 7.01
CA ALA A 77 -3.66 -20.34 6.95
C ALA A 77 -4.09 -19.89 8.36
N TYR A 78 -3.69 -18.69 8.75
CA TYR A 78 -4.08 -18.05 10.01
C TYR A 78 -4.88 -16.78 9.71
N VAL A 79 -6.02 -16.64 10.38
CA VAL A 79 -6.77 -15.38 10.40
C VAL A 79 -6.25 -14.55 11.55
N VAL A 80 -5.82 -13.33 11.26
CA VAL A 80 -5.13 -12.48 12.22
C VAL A 80 -5.85 -11.15 12.37
N LYS A 81 -6.09 -10.76 13.63
CA LYS A 81 -6.39 -9.38 14.01
C LYS A 81 -5.11 -8.71 14.46
N LYS A 82 -4.67 -7.66 13.77
CA LYS A 82 -3.48 -6.89 14.14
C LYS A 82 -3.81 -5.45 14.49
N ARG A 83 -2.98 -4.85 15.34
CA ARG A 83 -3.05 -3.45 15.80
C ARG A 83 -1.63 -2.87 15.85
N ASN A 84 -1.41 -1.72 15.23
CA ASN A 84 -0.14 -0.97 15.28
C ASN A 84 1.11 -1.79 14.89
N ILE A 85 0.94 -2.80 14.04
CA ILE A 85 2.04 -3.63 13.53
C ILE A 85 1.87 -3.81 12.01
N ASP A 86 2.98 -3.75 11.27
CA ASP A 86 2.95 -4.00 9.83
C ASP A 86 2.75 -5.49 9.53
N SER A 87 2.09 -5.81 8.41
CA SER A 87 1.76 -7.20 8.05
C SER A 87 3.00 -8.10 7.93
N PHE A 88 4.14 -7.53 7.57
CA PHE A 88 5.35 -8.28 7.33
C PHE A 88 6.08 -8.66 8.63
N SER A 89 6.22 -7.73 9.58
CA SER A 89 6.73 -8.00 10.93
C SER A 89 5.87 -9.04 11.64
N LEU A 90 4.54 -8.92 11.55
CA LEU A 90 3.60 -9.94 12.02
C LEU A 90 3.91 -11.32 11.43
N GLY A 91 3.98 -11.44 10.10
CA GLY A 91 4.24 -12.71 9.42
C GLY A 91 5.58 -13.32 9.82
N GLN A 92 6.60 -12.49 10.03
CA GLN A 92 7.91 -12.93 10.49
C GLN A 92 7.91 -13.43 11.94
N ILE A 93 7.15 -12.78 12.83
CA ILE A 93 6.97 -13.27 14.21
C ILE A 93 6.30 -14.63 14.19
N LEU A 94 5.19 -14.79 13.44
CA LEU A 94 4.50 -16.08 13.29
C LEU A 94 5.43 -17.15 12.70
N ARG A 95 6.16 -16.84 11.61
CA ARG A 95 7.10 -17.77 10.98
C ARG A 95 8.18 -18.25 11.96
N LYS A 96 8.75 -17.35 12.77
CA LYS A 96 9.77 -17.70 13.76
C LYS A 96 9.16 -18.52 14.91
N SER A 97 8.04 -18.06 15.48
CA SER A 97 7.38 -18.70 16.62
C SER A 97 6.94 -20.13 16.31
N PHE A 98 6.43 -20.38 15.10
CA PHE A 98 5.96 -21.71 14.68
C PHE A 98 7.02 -22.50 13.89
N ARG A 99 8.25 -21.98 13.81
CA ARG A 99 9.40 -22.60 13.14
C ARG A 99 9.11 -22.99 11.69
N CYS A 100 8.48 -22.09 10.93
CA CYS A 100 8.11 -22.30 9.53
C CYS A 100 9.24 -21.90 8.57
N LYS A 101 9.24 -22.50 7.37
CA LYS A 101 10.20 -22.21 6.29
C LYS A 101 9.98 -20.80 5.72
N ASP A 102 8.74 -20.45 5.42
CA ASP A 102 8.37 -19.16 4.80
C ASP A 102 6.95 -18.74 5.20
N PHE A 103 6.56 -17.53 4.79
CA PHE A 103 5.20 -17.02 4.87
C PHE A 103 4.84 -16.18 3.64
N ASP A 104 3.56 -16.21 3.28
CA ASP A 104 2.94 -15.40 2.25
C ASP A 104 1.81 -14.55 2.84
N LEU A 105 1.61 -13.38 2.25
CA LEU A 105 0.52 -12.44 2.55
C LEU A 105 -0.21 -12.16 1.24
N LEU A 106 -1.54 -12.01 1.28
CA LEU A 106 -2.30 -11.61 0.09
C LEU A 106 -2.13 -10.13 -0.23
N GLY A 107 -1.91 -9.31 0.80
CA GLY A 107 -1.58 -7.90 0.65
C GLY A 107 -1.05 -7.31 1.94
N LEU A 108 -0.30 -6.21 1.83
CA LEU A 108 0.11 -5.43 2.98
C LEU A 108 -1.05 -4.55 3.43
N LYS A 109 -1.34 -4.55 4.74
CA LYS A 109 -2.33 -3.65 5.35
C LYS A 109 -1.61 -2.61 6.20
N ASP A 110 -2.20 -1.42 6.33
CA ASP A 110 -1.72 -0.31 7.14
C ASP A 110 -1.19 -0.75 8.51
N ALA A 111 0.03 -0.33 8.85
CA ALA A 111 0.63 -0.65 10.14
C ALA A 111 -0.12 0.02 11.30
N HIS A 112 -0.44 1.31 11.17
CA HIS A 112 -1.17 2.12 12.15
C HIS A 112 -2.69 2.01 11.95
N ALA A 113 -3.20 0.80 12.05
CA ALA A 113 -4.61 0.47 11.86
C ALA A 113 -4.98 -0.78 12.67
N ILE A 114 -6.28 -1.02 12.83
CA ILE A 114 -6.79 -2.35 13.17
C ILE A 114 -7.07 -3.08 11.86
N ALA A 115 -6.42 -4.22 11.63
CA ALA A 115 -6.58 -4.96 10.39
C ALA A 115 -6.88 -6.44 10.65
N TYR A 116 -7.83 -6.98 9.89
CA TYR A 116 -8.13 -8.40 9.81
C TYR A 116 -7.62 -8.92 8.46
N GLN A 117 -6.68 -9.86 8.49
CA GLN A 117 -6.04 -10.39 7.29
C GLN A 117 -5.67 -11.87 7.45
N VAL A 118 -5.40 -12.54 6.34
CA VAL A 118 -4.86 -13.90 6.35
C VAL A 118 -3.33 -13.90 6.25
N VAL A 119 -2.68 -14.80 6.98
CA VAL A 119 -1.26 -15.12 6.85
C VAL A 119 -1.13 -16.59 6.49
N LEU A 120 -0.48 -16.90 5.36
CA LEU A 120 -0.22 -18.27 4.95
C LEU A 120 1.21 -18.66 5.35
N LEU A 121 1.37 -19.62 6.25
CA LEU A 121 2.67 -20.12 6.69
C LEU A 121 2.98 -21.45 6.01
N ARG A 122 4.25 -21.66 5.64
CA ARG A 122 4.70 -22.87 4.93
C ARG A 122 5.73 -23.66 5.74
N GLY A 123 5.51 -24.97 5.87
CA GLY A 123 6.44 -25.92 6.46
C GLY A 123 6.69 -25.67 7.95
N CYS A 124 5.63 -25.44 8.72
CA CYS A 124 5.70 -25.20 10.16
C CYS A 124 5.96 -26.48 10.95
N ARG A 125 6.87 -26.40 11.93
CA ARG A 125 7.21 -27.53 12.83
C ARG A 125 6.48 -27.49 14.16
N ASP A 126 6.05 -26.30 14.59
CA ASP A 126 5.33 -26.07 15.84
C ASP A 126 4.12 -25.16 15.61
N PRO A 127 3.18 -25.51 14.70
CA PRO A 127 1.98 -24.71 14.51
C PRO A 127 1.07 -24.81 15.74
N ARG A 128 0.47 -23.68 16.14
CA ARG A 128 -0.41 -23.58 17.32
C ARG A 128 -1.83 -23.20 16.90
N PRO A 129 -2.89 -23.65 17.58
CA PRO A 129 -4.26 -23.29 17.22
C PRO A 129 -4.52 -21.79 17.38
N SER A 130 -3.86 -21.17 18.36
CA SER A 130 -3.90 -19.71 18.56
C SER A 130 -2.54 -19.19 19.01
N PHE A 131 -2.29 -17.90 18.74
CA PHE A 131 -1.10 -17.21 19.18
C PHE A 131 -1.35 -15.71 19.34
N LYS A 132 -0.92 -15.15 20.46
CA LYS A 132 -1.14 -13.75 20.81
C LYS A 132 0.15 -13.09 21.22
N VAL A 133 0.35 -11.86 20.76
CA VAL A 133 1.49 -11.02 21.11
C VAL A 133 0.98 -9.64 21.46
N VAL A 134 1.50 -9.08 22.54
CA VAL A 134 1.26 -7.70 22.97
C VAL A 134 2.61 -7.10 23.35
N TYR A 135 2.94 -5.94 22.79
CA TYR A 135 4.17 -5.21 23.09
C TYR A 135 3.94 -3.71 22.87
N GLU A 136 4.17 -2.89 23.91
CA GLU A 136 3.91 -1.45 23.87
C GLU A 136 2.48 -1.14 23.38
N ASP A 137 2.34 -0.43 22.25
CA ASP A 137 1.07 -0.07 21.62
C ASP A 137 0.66 -1.02 20.48
N ALA A 138 1.47 -2.04 20.20
CA ALA A 138 1.28 -3.02 19.14
C ALA A 138 0.77 -4.36 19.69
N SER A 139 -0.14 -4.99 18.94
CA SER A 139 -0.61 -6.33 19.28
C SER A 139 -1.11 -7.08 18.07
N PHE A 140 -1.12 -8.40 18.17
CA PHE A 140 -1.91 -9.22 17.27
C PHE A 140 -2.37 -10.51 17.94
N GLU A 141 -3.44 -11.05 17.40
CA GLU A 141 -4.03 -12.33 17.78
C GLU A 141 -4.29 -13.11 16.49
N ALA A 142 -3.82 -14.35 16.45
CA ALA A 142 -3.88 -15.23 15.30
C ALA A 142 -4.59 -16.53 15.67
N TYR A 143 -5.54 -16.95 14.84
CA TYR A 143 -6.24 -18.23 14.98
C TYR A 143 -6.05 -19.05 13.70
N ALA A 144 -5.77 -20.35 13.87
CA ALA A 144 -5.63 -21.26 12.76
C ALA A 144 -6.98 -21.44 12.04
N TRP A 145 -7.00 -21.18 10.74
CA TRP A 145 -8.17 -21.43 9.90
C TRP A 145 -8.15 -22.86 9.38
N PHE A 146 -7.03 -23.27 8.76
CA PHE A 146 -6.78 -24.63 8.31
C PHE A 146 -5.29 -24.86 8.09
N CYS A 147 -4.88 -26.13 8.03
CA CYS A 147 -3.57 -26.56 7.58
C CYS A 147 -3.73 -27.75 6.61
N ASP A 148 -3.15 -27.64 5.42
CA ASP A 148 -3.25 -28.68 4.38
C ASP A 148 -1.88 -28.93 3.73
N LYS A 149 -1.67 -30.10 3.12
CA LYS A 149 -0.47 -30.42 2.33
C LYS A 149 -0.49 -29.70 0.98
N ILE A 150 -1.67 -29.42 0.44
CA ILE A 150 -1.84 -28.74 -0.84
C ILE A 150 -1.84 -27.23 -0.61
N LYS A 151 -1.16 -26.47 -1.47
CA LYS A 151 -1.20 -25.00 -1.40
C LYS A 151 -2.63 -24.53 -1.67
N PRO A 152 -3.28 -23.83 -0.73
CA PRO A 152 -4.63 -23.34 -0.94
C PRO A 152 -4.65 -22.24 -1.99
N VAL A 153 -5.76 -22.16 -2.73
CA VAL A 153 -6.09 -20.99 -3.54
C VAL A 153 -6.84 -20.00 -2.65
N LEU A 154 -6.15 -18.94 -2.27
CA LEU A 154 -6.69 -17.83 -1.48
C LEU A 154 -6.86 -16.62 -2.40
N MET A 155 -8.09 -16.37 -2.84
CA MET A 155 -8.44 -15.23 -3.68
C MET A 155 -8.74 -14.03 -2.78
N HIS A 156 -7.98 -12.96 -2.93
CA HIS A 156 -8.28 -11.68 -2.26
C HIS A 156 -9.39 -10.97 -3.04
N ASP A 157 -10.61 -10.94 -2.52
CA ASP A 157 -11.75 -10.36 -3.25
C ASP A 157 -11.78 -8.84 -3.13
N MET A 158 -11.57 -8.33 -1.91
CA MET A 158 -11.63 -6.90 -1.59
C MET A 158 -11.06 -6.61 -0.20
N ASN A 159 -11.02 -5.33 0.15
CA ASN A 159 -10.91 -4.83 1.51
C ASN A 159 -12.13 -3.98 1.85
N GLU A 160 -12.77 -4.28 2.96
CA GLU A 160 -13.77 -3.41 3.58
C GLU A 160 -13.07 -2.46 4.56
N PHE A 161 -13.39 -1.18 4.48
CA PHE A 161 -12.89 -0.14 5.36
C PHE A 161 -14.01 0.43 6.21
N ASN A 162 -13.71 0.64 7.49
CA ASN A 162 -14.52 1.41 8.41
C ASN A 162 -13.64 2.50 9.01
N ILE A 163 -13.91 3.75 8.60
CA ILE A 163 -13.11 4.91 8.90
C ILE A 163 -13.92 5.88 9.76
N ILE A 164 -13.34 6.33 10.87
CA ILE A 164 -13.94 7.32 11.77
C ILE A 164 -13.16 8.61 11.65
N LEU A 165 -13.85 9.65 11.17
CA LEU A 165 -13.33 10.99 10.94
C LEU A 165 -13.84 11.90 12.06
N SER A 166 -12.94 12.43 12.88
CA SER A 166 -13.26 13.49 13.84
C SER A 166 -13.30 14.84 13.12
N ILE A 167 -14.49 15.44 13.02
CA ILE A 167 -14.73 16.70 12.31
C ILE A 167 -14.37 17.87 13.23
N LYS A 168 -13.49 18.76 12.75
CA LYS A 168 -13.07 19.96 13.48
C LYS A 168 -13.71 21.25 12.94
N SER A 169 -14.22 21.23 11.71
CA SER A 169 -14.82 22.40 11.06
C SER A 169 -16.13 22.05 10.35
N SER A 170 -17.17 22.87 10.49
CA SER A 170 -18.45 22.72 9.77
C SER A 170 -18.28 22.87 8.25
N SER A 171 -17.34 23.69 7.79
CA SER A 171 -17.04 23.88 6.36
C SER A 171 -16.62 22.59 5.64
N PHE A 172 -16.08 21.60 6.38
CA PHE A 172 -15.74 20.30 5.83
C PHE A 172 -16.98 19.53 5.34
N LEU A 173 -18.12 19.67 6.01
CA LEU A 173 -19.33 18.90 5.70
C LEU A 173 -19.93 19.26 4.34
N GLU A 174 -19.80 20.52 3.94
CA GLU A 174 -20.27 21.02 2.64
C GLU A 174 -19.42 20.45 1.50
N GLU A 175 -18.08 20.55 1.60
CA GLU A 175 -17.16 19.99 0.59
C GLU A 175 -17.21 18.46 0.56
N PHE A 176 -17.37 17.81 1.72
CA PHE A 176 -17.60 16.37 1.82
C PHE A 176 -18.85 15.96 1.04
N SER A 177 -19.99 16.61 1.30
CA SER A 177 -21.27 16.28 0.66
C SER A 177 -21.19 16.50 -0.86
N ARG A 178 -20.54 17.58 -1.30
CA ARG A 178 -20.28 17.86 -2.71
C ARG A 178 -19.44 16.77 -3.37
N THR A 179 -18.36 16.35 -2.72
CA THR A 179 -17.45 15.32 -3.24
C THR A 179 -18.12 13.96 -3.29
N ILE A 180 -18.92 13.59 -2.28
CA ILE A 180 -19.70 12.35 -2.28
C ILE A 180 -20.74 12.34 -3.41
N ASN A 181 -21.39 13.47 -3.70
CA ASN A 181 -22.32 13.57 -4.82
C ASN A 181 -21.60 13.37 -6.15
N LEU A 182 -20.45 14.02 -6.37
CA LEU A 182 -19.64 13.82 -7.57
C LEU A 182 -19.17 12.36 -7.71
N LEU A 183 -18.74 11.73 -6.62
CA LEU A 183 -18.42 10.30 -6.62
C LEU A 183 -19.64 9.49 -7.10
N ARG A 184 -20.81 9.67 -6.48
CA ARG A 184 -22.04 8.94 -6.83
C ARG A 184 -22.49 9.16 -8.28
N GLU A 185 -22.47 10.40 -8.77
CA GLU A 185 -22.80 10.76 -10.16
C GLU A 185 -21.90 10.05 -11.18
N HIS A 186 -20.68 9.74 -10.78
CA HIS A 186 -19.68 9.09 -11.62
C HIS A 186 -19.37 7.66 -11.15
N ASN A 187 -20.39 6.96 -10.62
CA ASN A 187 -20.32 5.54 -10.23
C ASN A 187 -19.25 5.23 -9.17
N ASN A 188 -18.99 6.14 -8.23
CA ASN A 188 -17.97 6.06 -7.18
C ASN A 188 -16.55 5.75 -7.71
N GLN A 189 -16.25 6.21 -8.91
CA GLN A 189 -14.95 5.98 -9.56
C GLN A 189 -13.94 7.05 -9.18
N PHE A 190 -12.67 6.67 -9.02
CA PHE A 190 -11.60 7.63 -8.77
C PHE A 190 -10.27 7.11 -9.31
N LEU A 191 -9.28 7.99 -9.43
CA LEU A 191 -7.96 7.63 -9.94
C LEU A 191 -7.24 6.67 -8.98
N ASN A 192 -6.76 5.55 -9.51
CA ASN A 192 -6.21 4.45 -8.71
C ASN A 192 -4.72 4.61 -8.38
N PHE A 193 -4.37 5.76 -7.82
CA PHE A 193 -3.00 6.05 -7.41
C PHE A 193 -2.48 5.06 -6.36
N PHE A 194 -1.15 4.94 -6.27
CA PHE A 194 -0.48 4.38 -5.10
C PHE A 194 -0.56 5.37 -3.94
N GLY A 195 -1.06 4.91 -2.79
CA GLY A 195 -1.19 5.71 -1.57
C GLY A 195 0.13 5.97 -0.85
N TYR A 196 0.11 6.91 0.10
CA TYR A 196 1.25 7.35 0.92
C TYR A 196 2.00 6.20 1.59
N GLN A 197 1.26 5.18 2.04
CA GLN A 197 1.78 3.96 2.66
C GLN A 197 2.82 3.25 1.79
N ARG A 198 2.66 3.28 0.46
CA ARG A 198 3.58 2.63 -0.48
C ARG A 198 4.96 3.27 -0.47
N PHE A 199 5.03 4.55 -0.11
CA PHE A 199 6.24 5.34 -0.09
C PHE A 199 6.81 5.49 1.32
N GLY A 200 6.06 5.06 2.34
CA GLY A 200 6.36 5.18 3.76
C GLY A 200 5.56 6.31 4.40
N SER A 201 4.51 6.01 5.18
CA SER A 201 3.57 7.01 5.70
C SER A 201 4.22 8.12 6.54
N ARG A 202 5.17 7.78 7.43
CA ARG A 202 5.90 8.79 8.23
C ARG A 202 7.08 9.42 7.49
N LYS A 203 7.66 8.68 6.53
CA LYS A 203 8.85 9.06 5.78
C LYS A 203 8.69 8.60 4.34
N PRO A 204 8.24 9.48 3.44
CA PRO A 204 7.96 9.13 2.05
C PRO A 204 9.25 8.98 1.21
N VAL A 205 10.26 8.25 1.68
CA VAL A 205 11.59 8.15 1.05
C VAL A 205 11.82 6.84 0.29
N THR A 206 10.87 5.90 0.35
CA THR A 206 11.02 4.54 -0.20
C THR A 206 11.25 4.56 -1.72
N HIS A 207 10.58 5.46 -2.44
CA HIS A 207 10.78 5.64 -3.89
C HIS A 207 12.11 6.33 -4.22
N ILE A 208 12.63 7.18 -3.32
CA ILE A 208 13.94 7.83 -3.47
C ILE A 208 15.05 6.78 -3.36
N LEU A 209 14.94 5.87 -2.39
CA LEU A 209 15.81 4.69 -2.28
C LEU A 209 15.73 3.83 -3.55
N GLY A 210 14.51 3.60 -4.07
CA GLY A 210 14.30 2.89 -5.33
C GLY A 210 14.98 3.57 -6.52
N LYS A 211 14.86 4.90 -6.65
CA LYS A 211 15.53 5.68 -7.70
C LYS A 211 17.04 5.57 -7.61
N ALA A 212 17.61 5.60 -6.40
CA ALA A 212 19.05 5.43 -6.18
C ALA A 212 19.51 4.03 -6.62
N LEU A 213 18.76 2.98 -6.27
CA LEU A 213 19.04 1.62 -6.71
C LEU A 213 18.98 1.46 -8.24
N ILE A 214 17.97 2.04 -8.90
CA ILE A 214 17.81 1.99 -10.36
C ILE A 214 18.95 2.70 -11.09
N ASN A 215 19.50 3.76 -10.50
CA ASN A 215 20.69 4.43 -11.03
C ASN A 215 22.01 3.76 -10.58
N GLU A 216 21.94 2.71 -9.77
CA GLU A 216 23.09 2.06 -9.13
C GLU A 216 24.00 3.06 -8.40
N ASP A 217 23.39 4.11 -7.84
CA ASP A 217 24.00 5.17 -7.05
C ASP A 217 23.93 4.77 -5.56
N PHE A 218 24.89 3.95 -5.15
CA PHE A 218 24.95 3.39 -3.80
C PHE A 218 25.26 4.43 -2.72
N GLU A 219 25.97 5.50 -3.08
CA GLU A 219 26.24 6.62 -2.18
C GLU A 219 24.94 7.36 -1.83
N LYS A 220 24.14 7.72 -2.85
CA LYS A 220 22.83 8.31 -2.61
C LYS A 220 21.91 7.37 -1.85
N PHE A 221 21.91 6.08 -2.19
CA PHE A 221 21.13 5.08 -1.46
C PHE A 221 21.49 5.06 0.03
N PHE A 222 22.79 5.01 0.35
CA PHE A 222 23.29 5.05 1.72
C PHE A 222 22.88 6.32 2.45
N ASN A 223 23.16 7.48 1.85
CA ASN A 223 22.86 8.77 2.45
C ASN A 223 21.37 8.90 2.75
N VAL A 224 20.48 8.53 1.81
CA VAL A 224 19.03 8.59 2.02
C VAL A 224 18.58 7.61 3.11
N LEU A 225 19.12 6.39 3.14
CA LEU A 225 18.77 5.39 4.15
C LEU A 225 19.23 5.82 5.55
N CYS A 226 20.46 6.33 5.66
CA CYS A 226 21.14 6.57 6.92
C CYS A 226 20.93 7.96 7.51
N ILE A 227 20.69 9.00 6.70
CA ILE A 227 20.16 10.29 7.20
C ILE A 227 18.84 10.08 7.95
N ASN A 228 18.09 9.06 7.53
CA ASN A 228 16.83 8.67 8.13
C ASN A 228 16.98 7.57 9.20
N PHE A 229 18.20 7.16 9.57
CA PHE A 229 18.43 6.13 10.57
C PHE A 229 17.75 6.43 11.90
N GLY A 230 17.15 5.42 12.53
CA GLY A 230 16.58 5.51 13.88
C GLY A 230 15.25 6.28 14.01
N LYS A 231 14.78 6.98 12.95
CA LYS A 231 13.43 7.62 12.98
C LYS A 231 12.33 6.78 12.29
N SER A 232 12.66 5.57 11.85
CA SER A 232 11.71 4.64 11.25
C SER A 232 10.93 3.92 12.36
N PRO A 233 9.63 3.59 12.20
CA PRO A 233 8.90 2.81 13.19
C PRO A 233 9.66 1.51 13.49
N LYS A 234 9.68 1.08 14.77
CA LYS A 234 10.28 -0.20 15.17
C LYS A 234 9.74 -1.30 14.25
N GLY A 235 10.62 -1.95 13.50
CA GLY A 235 10.15 -2.85 12.45
C GLY A 235 11.22 -3.38 11.51
N PHE A 236 10.76 -4.06 10.47
CA PHE A 236 11.64 -4.85 9.62
C PHE A 236 12.66 -4.02 8.81
N VAL A 237 12.26 -2.84 8.32
CA VAL A 237 13.16 -1.91 7.62
C VAL A 237 14.28 -1.40 8.54
N GLU A 238 14.00 -1.19 9.83
CA GLU A 238 14.99 -0.77 10.83
C GLU A 238 16.15 -1.76 10.95
N SER A 239 15.87 -3.07 10.80
CA SER A 239 16.93 -4.09 10.83
C SER A 239 17.88 -4.00 9.63
N LEU A 240 17.36 -3.63 8.46
CA LEU A 240 18.17 -3.38 7.27
C LEU A 240 18.95 -2.08 7.43
N GLU A 241 18.29 -1.02 7.91
CA GLU A 241 18.92 0.26 8.23
C GLU A 241 20.12 0.06 9.18
N LYS A 242 19.96 -0.68 10.29
CA LYS A 242 21.05 -0.98 11.23
C LYS A 242 22.23 -1.68 10.57
N LEU A 243 21.93 -2.64 9.69
CA LEU A 243 22.94 -3.43 9.03
C LEU A 243 23.71 -2.65 7.96
N ILE A 244 23.03 -1.76 7.22
CA ILE A 244 23.66 -0.98 6.16
C ILE A 244 24.37 0.24 6.73
N CYS A 245 23.76 0.96 7.67
CA CYS A 245 24.31 2.20 8.23
C CYS A 245 25.49 2.00 9.18
N SER A 246 25.86 0.76 9.48
CA SER A 246 27.08 0.41 10.22
C SER A 246 28.27 0.07 9.31
N LEU A 247 28.10 0.16 7.98
CA LEU A 247 29.13 -0.16 7.00
C LEU A 247 29.78 1.10 6.43
N GLU A 248 30.99 0.92 5.93
CA GLU A 248 31.67 1.92 5.11
C GLU A 248 31.08 1.96 3.69
N LEU A 249 31.12 3.14 3.07
CA LEU A 249 30.47 3.39 1.77
C LEU A 249 30.90 2.41 0.67
N HIS A 250 32.18 2.04 0.65
CA HIS A 250 32.75 1.13 -0.35
C HIS A 250 32.29 -0.32 -0.23
N ASP A 251 31.71 -0.73 0.92
CA ASP A 251 31.24 -2.09 1.16
C ASP A 251 29.76 -2.30 0.79
N ILE A 252 29.03 -1.22 0.50
CA ILE A 252 27.57 -1.23 0.37
C ILE A 252 27.10 -2.07 -0.81
N GLU A 253 27.73 -1.91 -1.98
CA GLU A 253 27.40 -2.69 -3.17
C GLU A 253 27.50 -4.19 -2.89
N LYS A 254 28.65 -4.62 -2.36
CA LYS A 254 28.92 -6.01 -1.99
C LYS A 254 27.91 -6.50 -0.96
N LYS A 255 27.59 -5.70 0.05
CA LYS A 255 26.61 -6.07 1.08
C LYS A 255 25.21 -6.21 0.50
N LEU A 256 24.74 -5.27 -0.31
CA LEU A 256 23.44 -5.34 -0.96
C LEU A 256 23.33 -6.60 -1.84
N GLY A 257 24.39 -6.93 -2.59
CA GLY A 257 24.47 -8.17 -3.37
C GLY A 257 24.33 -9.44 -2.51
N GLN A 258 24.89 -9.46 -1.31
CA GLN A 258 24.70 -10.57 -0.35
C GLN A 258 23.27 -10.60 0.23
N LEU A 259 22.73 -9.44 0.60
CA LEU A 259 21.41 -9.31 1.21
C LEU A 259 20.28 -9.69 0.25
N LEU A 260 20.46 -9.48 -1.05
CA LEU A 260 19.52 -9.94 -2.07
C LEU A 260 19.31 -11.46 -2.07
N LYS A 261 20.31 -12.25 -1.66
CA LYS A 261 20.21 -13.71 -1.53
C LYS A 261 19.46 -14.12 -0.26
N HIS A 262 19.35 -13.24 0.72
CA HIS A 262 18.62 -13.49 1.94
C HIS A 262 17.12 -13.27 1.68
N VAL A 263 16.28 -14.29 1.93
CA VAL A 263 14.81 -14.28 1.66
C VAL A 263 14.15 -12.98 2.12
N LEU A 264 14.48 -12.60 3.34
CA LEU A 264 13.94 -11.45 4.04
C LEU A 264 14.40 -10.10 3.43
N TYR A 265 15.70 -9.82 3.44
CA TYR A 265 16.25 -8.55 2.95
C TYR A 265 16.08 -8.38 1.43
N GLY A 266 16.13 -9.46 0.67
CA GLY A 266 15.82 -9.45 -0.75
C GLY A 266 14.38 -9.02 -1.04
N LYS A 267 13.41 -9.28 -0.15
CA LYS A 267 12.03 -8.74 -0.28
C LYS A 267 12.01 -7.21 -0.02
N ILE A 268 12.76 -6.68 0.96
CA ILE A 268 12.86 -5.21 1.18
C ILE A 268 13.52 -4.50 0.01
N ILE A 269 14.67 -5.00 -0.46
CA ILE A 269 15.43 -4.27 -1.50
C ILE A 269 14.58 -4.15 -2.77
N ARG A 270 13.82 -5.20 -3.12
CA ARG A 270 12.83 -5.15 -4.23
C ARG A 270 11.68 -4.17 -3.94
N LEU A 271 11.23 -4.04 -2.69
CA LEU A 271 10.20 -3.09 -2.29
C LEU A 271 10.59 -1.63 -2.63
N PHE A 272 11.86 -1.26 -2.45
CA PHE A 272 12.35 0.08 -2.83
C PHE A 272 12.16 0.36 -4.32
N THR A 273 12.59 -0.57 -5.19
CA THR A 273 12.38 -0.44 -6.63
C THR A 273 10.91 -0.39 -6.99
N HIS A 274 10.08 -1.26 -6.40
CA HIS A 274 8.64 -1.23 -6.65
C HIS A 274 7.95 0.04 -6.17
N ALA A 275 8.48 0.70 -5.13
CA ALA A 275 8.01 2.02 -4.72
C ALA A 275 8.39 3.09 -5.75
N TYR A 276 9.54 2.98 -6.41
CA TYR A 276 9.88 3.89 -7.51
C TYR A 276 9.00 3.66 -8.75
N GLN A 277 8.73 2.41 -9.12
CA GLN A 277 7.76 2.09 -10.19
C GLN A 277 6.38 2.69 -9.89
N ALA A 278 5.92 2.58 -8.63
CA ALA A 278 4.67 3.19 -8.16
C ALA A 278 4.67 4.72 -8.26
N TYR A 279 5.79 5.36 -7.97
CA TYR A 279 5.94 6.82 -8.12
C TYR A 279 5.82 7.25 -9.59
N LEU A 280 6.50 6.54 -10.50
CA LEU A 280 6.40 6.79 -11.95
C LEU A 280 4.98 6.58 -12.46
N PHE A 281 4.31 5.51 -12.02
CA PHE A 281 2.89 5.27 -12.32
C PHE A 281 2.01 6.46 -11.89
N ASN A 282 2.21 6.97 -10.67
CA ASN A 282 1.43 8.12 -10.18
C ASN A 282 1.63 9.34 -11.06
N ARG A 283 2.88 9.62 -11.48
CA ARG A 283 3.19 10.73 -12.40
C ARG A 283 2.53 10.55 -13.76
N ILE A 284 2.66 9.37 -14.36
CA ILE A 284 2.07 9.06 -15.68
C ILE A 284 0.55 9.20 -15.62
N LEU A 285 -0.10 8.64 -14.60
CA LEU A 285 -1.55 8.74 -14.42
C LEU A 285 -1.99 10.20 -14.19
N SER A 286 -1.20 10.99 -13.46
CA SER A 286 -1.49 12.41 -13.27
C SER A 286 -1.42 13.19 -14.59
N SER A 287 -0.37 12.99 -15.39
CA SER A 287 -0.23 13.64 -16.71
C SER A 287 -1.35 13.24 -17.68
N ILE A 288 -1.70 11.95 -17.71
CA ILE A 288 -2.83 11.45 -18.52
C ILE A 288 -4.11 12.16 -18.09
N TRP A 289 -4.45 12.12 -16.80
CA TRP A 289 -5.72 12.67 -16.33
C TRP A 289 -5.82 14.16 -16.60
N LEU A 290 -4.76 14.92 -16.32
CA LEU A 290 -4.71 16.36 -16.55
C LEU A 290 -4.99 16.68 -18.03
N SER A 291 -4.33 15.99 -18.96
CA SER A 291 -4.52 16.21 -20.40
C SER A 291 -5.96 15.97 -20.88
N ILE A 292 -6.68 15.05 -20.22
CA ILE A 292 -8.05 14.71 -20.57
C ILE A 292 -9.02 15.74 -20.00
N VAL A 293 -8.90 16.11 -18.72
CA VAL A 293 -9.84 17.02 -18.05
C VAL A 293 -9.69 18.48 -18.47
N GLU A 294 -8.57 18.85 -19.09
CA GLU A 294 -8.39 20.16 -19.74
C GLU A 294 -9.33 20.35 -20.94
N THR A 295 -9.75 19.27 -21.59
CA THR A 295 -10.56 19.32 -22.83
C THR A 295 -11.94 18.69 -22.70
N LYS A 296 -12.18 17.91 -21.64
CA LYS A 296 -13.41 17.12 -21.47
C LYS A 296 -14.02 17.31 -20.08
N ASN A 297 -15.36 17.22 -20.01
CA ASN A 297 -16.05 17.08 -18.73
C ASN A 297 -15.72 15.73 -18.08
N ILE A 298 -16.03 15.57 -16.79
CA ILE A 298 -15.63 14.41 -15.98
C ILE A 298 -16.22 13.09 -16.52
N LYS A 299 -17.46 13.11 -17.02
CA LYS A 299 -18.11 11.91 -17.58
C LYS A 299 -17.37 11.41 -18.82
N ASP A 300 -17.07 12.32 -19.75
CA ASP A 300 -16.34 12.00 -20.98
C ASP A 300 -14.87 11.69 -20.69
N ALA A 301 -14.29 12.33 -19.67
CA ALA A 301 -12.93 12.04 -19.22
C ALA A 301 -12.79 10.59 -18.73
N PHE A 302 -13.74 10.11 -17.91
CA PHE A 302 -13.77 8.69 -17.51
C PHE A 302 -13.99 7.74 -18.69
N HIS A 303 -14.79 8.13 -19.69
CA HIS A 303 -14.97 7.32 -20.90
C HIS A 303 -13.65 7.15 -21.67
N VAL A 304 -12.91 8.25 -21.88
CA VAL A 304 -11.57 8.20 -22.51
C VAL A 304 -10.61 7.39 -21.66
N LEU A 305 -10.55 7.64 -20.35
CA LEU A 305 -9.65 6.94 -19.44
C LEU A 305 -9.88 5.42 -19.49
N LYS A 306 -11.14 4.96 -19.48
CA LYS A 306 -11.50 3.53 -19.61
C LYS A 306 -11.15 2.92 -20.96
N LYS A 307 -11.26 3.70 -22.03
CA LYS A 307 -11.09 3.20 -23.40
C LYS A 307 -9.62 3.14 -23.82
N GLU A 308 -8.86 4.16 -23.48
CA GLU A 308 -7.51 4.38 -24.01
C GLU A 308 -6.40 4.20 -22.97
N TYR A 309 -6.73 4.37 -21.68
CA TYR A 309 -5.75 4.46 -20.59
C TYR A 309 -6.15 3.60 -19.39
N ARG A 310 -6.87 2.49 -19.61
CA ARG A 310 -7.34 1.65 -18.51
C ARG A 310 -6.19 1.06 -17.73
N TYR A 311 -5.15 0.58 -18.42
CA TYR A 311 -3.99 -0.04 -17.79
C TYR A 311 -2.75 0.81 -18.01
N VAL A 312 -2.35 1.54 -16.97
CA VAL A 312 -1.17 2.41 -16.99
C VAL A 312 0.05 1.59 -16.52
N PRO A 313 1.22 1.75 -17.17
CA PRO A 313 2.38 0.93 -16.86
C PRO A 313 2.99 1.27 -15.49
N LEU A 314 3.50 0.24 -14.85
CA LEU A 314 4.58 0.28 -13.88
C LEU A 314 5.89 0.05 -14.65
N PRO A 315 6.68 1.11 -14.92
CA PRO A 315 7.82 1.01 -15.83
C PRO A 315 8.84 -0.05 -15.40
N GLY A 316 9.39 -0.77 -16.36
CA GLY A 316 10.42 -1.78 -16.20
C GLY A 316 11.10 -2.08 -17.53
N TYR A 317 12.11 -2.94 -17.54
CA TYR A 317 12.98 -3.12 -18.71
C TYR A 317 12.25 -3.68 -19.94
N ASN A 318 11.09 -4.32 -19.74
CA ASN A 318 10.28 -4.91 -20.80
C ASN A 318 8.88 -4.27 -20.89
N THR A 319 8.73 -3.02 -20.43
CA THR A 319 7.46 -2.30 -20.53
C THR A 319 7.13 -1.99 -21.99
N GLN A 320 5.96 -2.46 -22.44
CA GLN A 320 5.42 -2.18 -23.78
C GLN A 320 4.14 -1.35 -23.66
N VAL A 321 3.99 -0.30 -24.46
CA VAL A 321 2.81 0.57 -24.39
C VAL A 321 2.36 0.97 -25.78
N ASN A 322 1.08 1.31 -25.93
CA ASN A 322 0.56 1.93 -27.14
C ASN A 322 1.09 3.37 -27.29
N GLU A 323 0.92 3.97 -28.46
CA GLU A 323 1.39 5.33 -28.76
C GLU A 323 0.78 6.38 -27.80
N ASN A 324 -0.50 6.21 -27.44
CA ASN A 324 -1.22 7.11 -26.54
C ASN A 324 -0.57 7.22 -25.16
N ILE A 325 -0.13 6.09 -24.59
CA ILE A 325 0.56 6.04 -23.29
C ILE A 325 2.05 6.37 -23.46
N ARG A 326 2.67 5.99 -24.59
CA ARG A 326 4.11 6.16 -24.84
C ARG A 326 4.56 7.61 -24.64
N ARG A 327 3.79 8.58 -25.14
CA ARG A 327 4.14 10.01 -24.97
C ARG A 327 4.29 10.42 -23.50
N PHE A 328 3.39 9.96 -22.62
CA PHE A 328 3.41 10.29 -21.20
C PHE A 328 4.49 9.53 -20.44
N LEU A 329 4.72 8.28 -20.83
CA LEU A 329 5.83 7.50 -20.30
C LEU A 329 7.16 8.19 -20.61
N ASP A 330 7.39 8.58 -21.85
CA ASP A 330 8.63 9.22 -22.29
C ASP A 330 8.88 10.55 -21.57
N GLU A 331 7.87 11.41 -21.51
CA GLU A 331 7.94 12.67 -20.79
C GLU A 331 8.35 12.45 -19.32
N VAL A 332 7.70 11.50 -18.63
CA VAL A 332 8.03 11.20 -17.22
C VAL A 332 9.43 10.62 -17.08
N MET A 333 9.85 9.72 -17.97
CA MET A 333 11.18 9.10 -17.94
C MET A 333 12.29 10.12 -18.22
N GLU A 334 12.07 11.05 -19.15
CA GLU A 334 12.97 12.15 -19.47
C GLU A 334 13.15 13.10 -18.28
N ILE A 335 12.05 13.57 -17.69
CA ILE A 335 12.10 14.43 -16.48
C ILE A 335 12.83 13.73 -15.34
N GLU A 336 12.66 12.42 -15.21
CA GLU A 336 13.29 11.64 -14.15
C GLU A 336 14.77 11.30 -14.42
N GLY A 337 15.25 11.46 -15.66
CA GLY A 337 16.62 11.13 -16.08
C GLY A 337 16.90 9.62 -16.10
N ILE A 338 15.89 8.80 -16.40
CA ILE A 338 15.97 7.34 -16.39
C ILE A 338 15.56 6.74 -17.74
N THR A 339 16.05 5.55 -18.03
CA THR A 339 15.64 4.75 -19.20
C THR A 339 15.09 3.40 -18.74
N LEU A 340 14.34 2.70 -19.58
CA LEU A 340 13.74 1.42 -19.19
C LEU A 340 14.81 0.35 -18.90
N GLU A 341 15.96 0.39 -19.58
CA GLU A 341 17.05 -0.56 -19.38
C GLU A 341 17.66 -0.48 -17.98
N LYS A 342 17.57 0.68 -17.31
CA LYS A 342 18.05 0.86 -15.92
C LYS A 342 17.26 0.02 -14.91
N PHE A 343 16.09 -0.51 -15.28
CA PHE A 343 15.35 -1.46 -14.45
C PHE A 343 15.98 -2.86 -14.41
N CYS A 344 17.13 -3.07 -15.07
CA CYS A 344 18.03 -4.18 -14.85
C CYS A 344 19.31 -3.70 -14.15
N LEU A 345 19.39 -3.93 -12.83
CA LEU A 345 20.48 -3.48 -11.97
C LEU A 345 21.68 -4.43 -12.14
N ARG A 346 22.64 -4.03 -12.97
CA ARG A 346 23.77 -4.86 -13.41
C ARG A 346 24.71 -5.24 -12.27
N LYS A 347 25.04 -4.29 -11.40
CA LYS A 347 25.92 -4.46 -10.23
C LYS A 347 25.26 -5.26 -9.10
N LEU A 348 23.92 -5.32 -9.06
CA LEU A 348 23.17 -6.07 -8.05
C LEU A 348 22.71 -7.45 -8.56
N ASN A 349 23.65 -8.28 -9.01
CA ASN A 349 23.42 -9.63 -9.52
C ASN A 349 22.43 -9.68 -10.70
N GLN A 350 22.44 -8.68 -11.58
CA GLN A 350 21.48 -8.58 -12.70
C GLN A 350 20.01 -8.67 -12.25
N LEU A 351 19.68 -8.02 -11.13
CA LEU A 351 18.31 -7.95 -10.65
C LEU A 351 17.47 -7.11 -11.63
N CYS A 352 16.60 -7.78 -12.39
CA CYS A 352 15.75 -7.15 -13.39
C CYS A 352 14.29 -7.06 -12.96
N PHE A 353 13.66 -5.93 -13.28
CA PHE A 353 12.24 -5.67 -13.07
C PHE A 353 11.57 -5.46 -14.44
N SER A 354 10.78 -6.44 -14.89
CA SER A 354 10.15 -6.43 -16.22
C SER A 354 9.19 -5.27 -16.43
N GLY A 355 8.62 -4.76 -15.34
CA GLY A 355 7.46 -3.87 -15.37
C GLY A 355 6.17 -4.68 -15.24
N ASP A 356 5.07 -3.96 -15.08
CA ASP A 356 3.72 -4.50 -14.91
C ASP A 356 2.70 -3.42 -15.34
N TYR A 357 1.41 -3.70 -15.23
CA TYR A 357 0.34 -2.75 -15.54
C TYR A 357 -0.67 -2.70 -14.40
N ARG A 358 -1.30 -1.55 -14.25
CA ARG A 358 -2.27 -1.33 -13.19
C ARG A 358 -3.47 -0.55 -13.72
N ASP A 359 -4.65 -0.95 -13.27
CA ASP A 359 -5.90 -0.25 -13.60
C ASP A 359 -5.80 1.20 -13.10
N SER A 360 -6.07 2.17 -13.97
CA SER A 360 -6.06 3.60 -13.68
C SER A 360 -7.25 4.05 -12.86
N ILE A 361 -8.29 3.21 -12.74
CA ILE A 361 -9.54 3.52 -12.06
C ILE A 361 -9.77 2.56 -10.90
N ALA A 362 -10.04 3.13 -9.73
CA ALA A 362 -10.55 2.43 -8.57
C ALA A 362 -12.04 2.71 -8.43
N LEU A 363 -12.74 1.76 -7.81
CA LEU A 363 -14.17 1.84 -7.54
C LEU A 363 -14.41 1.66 -6.05
N ALA A 364 -15.08 2.62 -5.42
CA ALA A 364 -15.57 2.49 -4.05
C ALA A 364 -16.98 1.89 -4.05
N THR A 365 -17.10 0.59 -3.81
CA THR A 365 -18.40 -0.07 -3.64
C THR A 365 -18.87 0.06 -2.18
N ASN A 366 -20.18 -0.04 -1.96
CA ASN A 366 -20.78 0.09 -0.62
C ASN A 366 -20.37 1.37 0.14
N LEU A 367 -20.12 2.46 -0.58
CA LEU A 367 -19.75 3.76 -0.02
C LEU A 367 -20.93 4.38 0.74
N ASN A 368 -20.91 4.23 2.06
CA ASN A 368 -21.92 4.71 2.99
C ASN A 368 -21.28 5.59 4.05
N TYR A 369 -22.06 6.53 4.60
CA TYR A 369 -21.61 7.37 5.70
C TYR A 369 -22.73 7.64 6.70
N ARG A 370 -22.35 7.89 7.95
CA ARG A 370 -23.26 8.30 9.03
C ARG A 370 -22.59 9.38 9.87
N TYR A 371 -23.37 10.38 10.27
CA TYR A 371 -22.93 11.43 11.19
C TYR A 371 -23.38 11.10 12.62
N ASN A 372 -22.48 11.28 13.56
CA ASN A 372 -22.76 11.18 14.99
C ASN A 372 -22.03 12.31 15.73
N LYS A 373 -22.77 13.37 16.10
CA LYS A 373 -22.22 14.58 16.73
C LYS A 373 -21.07 15.17 15.90
N ASN A 374 -19.82 14.98 16.35
CA ASN A 374 -18.60 15.49 15.71
C ASN A 374 -17.81 14.38 15.00
N GLU A 375 -18.40 13.20 14.81
CA GLU A 375 -17.79 12.08 14.11
C GLU A 375 -18.55 11.76 12.83
N LEU A 376 -17.80 11.49 11.77
CA LEU A 376 -18.30 10.93 10.52
C LEU A 376 -17.74 9.53 10.37
N ILE A 377 -18.64 8.55 10.34
CA ILE A 377 -18.31 7.14 10.10
C ILE A 377 -18.50 6.87 8.62
N LEU A 378 -17.42 6.51 7.93
CA LEU A 378 -17.40 6.20 6.51
C LEU A 378 -17.10 4.71 6.32
N THR A 379 -17.97 3.98 5.63
CA THR A 379 -17.76 2.58 5.26
C THR A 379 -17.74 2.43 3.75
N PHE A 380 -16.81 1.63 3.23
CA PHE A 380 -16.67 1.38 1.80
C PHE A 380 -15.76 0.18 1.53
N ASN A 381 -15.86 -0.36 0.33
CA ASN A 381 -15.11 -1.50 -0.13
C ASN A 381 -14.23 -1.10 -1.30
N LEU A 382 -13.00 -1.62 -1.34
CA LEU A 382 -12.07 -1.44 -2.45
C LEU A 382 -11.49 -2.78 -2.90
N SER A 383 -11.34 -2.94 -4.21
CA SER A 383 -10.64 -4.07 -4.80
C SER A 383 -9.17 -4.15 -4.35
N PRO A 384 -8.53 -5.33 -4.43
CA PRO A 384 -7.11 -5.48 -4.17
C PRO A 384 -6.28 -4.51 -5.00
N GLY A 385 -5.18 -4.05 -4.41
CA GLY A 385 -4.31 -3.07 -5.04
C GLY A 385 -4.78 -1.63 -4.89
N SER A 386 -6.04 -1.33 -4.57
CA SER A 386 -6.50 0.05 -4.32
C SER A 386 -6.24 0.52 -2.88
N TYR A 387 -6.09 1.83 -2.67
CA TYR A 387 -5.71 2.41 -1.38
C TYR A 387 -6.83 3.28 -0.80
N ALA A 388 -7.27 2.98 0.43
CA ALA A 388 -8.27 3.78 1.14
C ALA A 388 -7.83 5.24 1.32
N THR A 389 -6.54 5.49 1.52
CA THR A 389 -6.02 6.85 1.65
C THR A 389 -6.14 7.68 0.39
N ILE A 390 -6.26 7.08 -0.78
CA ILE A 390 -6.52 7.81 -2.03
C ILE A 390 -7.99 8.23 -2.12
N LEU A 391 -8.93 7.37 -1.71
CA LEU A 391 -10.33 7.78 -1.58
C LEU A 391 -10.51 8.85 -0.50
N LEU A 392 -9.87 8.66 0.66
CA LEU A 392 -9.89 9.66 1.74
C LEU A 392 -9.24 10.96 1.29
N ARG A 393 -8.17 10.92 0.49
CA ARG A 393 -7.59 12.11 -0.12
C ARG A 393 -8.61 12.87 -0.97
N GLU A 394 -9.35 12.16 -1.84
CA GLU A 394 -10.40 12.76 -2.66
C GLU A 394 -11.48 13.44 -1.83
N ILE A 395 -11.90 12.80 -0.74
CA ILE A 395 -12.98 13.24 0.14
C ILE A 395 -12.55 14.37 1.09
N ILE A 396 -11.36 14.24 1.70
CA ILE A 396 -10.91 15.11 2.79
C ILE A 396 -10.23 16.37 2.27
N ARG A 397 -9.38 16.24 1.25
CA ARG A 397 -8.66 17.37 0.63
C ARG A 397 -7.97 18.30 1.64
N CYS A 398 -7.31 17.71 2.63
CA CYS A 398 -6.48 18.40 3.61
C CYS A 398 -5.05 17.84 3.62
N ASN A 399 -4.21 18.35 4.53
CA ASN A 399 -2.85 17.81 4.73
C ASN A 399 -2.91 16.28 4.97
N PRO A 400 -2.27 15.46 4.12
CA PRO A 400 -2.35 14.01 4.24
C PRO A 400 -1.90 13.46 5.59
N MET A 401 -0.97 14.13 6.26
CA MET A 401 -0.46 13.74 7.57
C MET A 401 -1.54 13.61 8.66
N LEU A 402 -2.73 14.17 8.46
CA LEU A 402 -3.85 14.11 9.40
C LEU A 402 -4.72 12.85 9.27
N TYR A 403 -4.60 12.13 8.15
CA TYR A 403 -5.42 10.95 7.86
C TYR A 403 -4.62 9.73 7.38
N THR A 404 -3.31 9.87 7.13
CA THR A 404 -2.42 8.77 6.67
C THR A 404 -1.69 8.04 7.77
#